data_AF-A0A1H7YJ22-F1
#
_entry.id   AF-A0A1H7YJ22-F1
#
_cell.length_a   1.000
_cell.length_b   1.000
_cell.length_c   1.000
_cell.angle_alpha   90.00
_cell.angle_beta   90.00
_cell.angle_gamma   90.00
#
_symmetry.space_group_name_H-M   'P 1'
#
loop_
_entity.id
_entity.type
_entity.pdbx_description
1 polymer ?
#
loop_
_entity_poly.entity_id
_entity_poly.type
_entity_poly.pdbx_seq_one_letter_code
_entity_poly.pdbx_strand_id
1 'polypeptide(L)'
;MASTYGFATDSTVPPPRWLEDAASLFDGETLIASRVPEAGIMMGIDPYPGMAAGDLVRMVSVPVGGLGQPILGAWEQVEDDLRPRPYLRAITLFGLALEADQIDVHCQVWRHDVLTTSPALRVSIQSGYAQDRLAAPFVVMPKAEGVQPTDTNITLRTNVSAAWYGGTMALYLLGTEWTCFTSVVLPIGAATRTVVFTHAKGFDPRASAGGMLRAWCTMTRKDATAVSNVLSIPVAGIPPPPPPSPLVLGGDARIDAEPYVVAMASPEPAVAPNPPAHVTLTRVAEGGTPPYRYETSNPRVAAVDAQGTVVATGNGVASIRAIDAAGMVATCTVTVTGVTVVMPVRTPAHVGEDYRQTLYVAGEALGSIWFTPGVMAQLQHLRALWRQHRSLLPGLARKIGFDEESDTEAYYWVFDSTSSAHLRVNLNAVDESCFVETMSFETGATARHFIAMVETNMWNGFNDWYGDGEHARVHAQPFYSPIYGAAT
;
A
#
# COMPACT_ATOMS: atom_id res chain seq x y z
N MET A 1 17.16 23.59 -33.67
CA MET A 1 16.54 22.36 -34.22
C MET A 1 15.61 21.84 -33.14
N ALA A 2 14.30 21.92 -33.35
CA ALA A 2 13.34 21.53 -32.34
C ALA A 2 13.20 20.00 -32.38
N SER A 3 13.57 19.33 -31.29
CA SER A 3 13.38 17.89 -31.12
C SER A 3 11.88 17.60 -31.08
N THR A 4 11.36 16.94 -32.11
CA THR A 4 10.07 16.25 -32.05
C THR A 4 10.17 15.22 -30.93
N TYR A 5 9.34 15.34 -29.89
CA TYR A 5 9.21 14.30 -28.87
C TYR A 5 8.48 13.11 -29.49
N GLY A 6 9.22 12.28 -30.22
CA GLY A 6 8.73 11.03 -30.77
C GLY A 6 8.87 9.93 -29.72
N PHE A 7 7.79 9.24 -29.42
CA PHE A 7 7.87 7.97 -28.70
C PHE A 7 8.25 6.86 -29.68
N ALA A 8 9.17 5.98 -29.29
CA ALA A 8 9.25 4.68 -29.94
C ALA A 8 7.96 3.91 -29.58
N THR A 9 7.15 3.63 -30.59
CA THR A 9 5.89 2.89 -30.39
C THR A 9 6.10 1.41 -30.66
N ASP A 10 5.33 0.60 -29.95
CA ASP A 10 5.31 -0.85 -30.04
C ASP A 10 3.88 -1.31 -30.29
N SER A 11 3.66 -1.97 -31.43
CA SER A 11 2.34 -2.47 -31.84
C SER A 11 1.83 -3.65 -31.00
N THR A 12 2.64 -4.20 -30.10
CA THR A 12 2.18 -5.26 -29.17
C THR A 12 1.21 -4.72 -28.13
N VAL A 13 1.27 -3.43 -27.79
CA VAL A 13 0.27 -2.75 -26.97
C VAL A 13 -0.71 -2.02 -27.90
N PRO A 14 -2.02 -2.31 -27.83
CA PRO A 14 -3.00 -1.67 -28.70
C PRO A 14 -3.13 -0.17 -28.36
N PRO A 15 -3.56 0.66 -29.32
CA PRO A 15 -3.89 2.05 -29.04
C PRO A 15 -5.02 2.13 -28.01
N PRO A 16 -5.07 3.21 -27.20
CA PRO A 16 -6.21 3.44 -26.32
C PRO A 16 -7.49 3.65 -27.13
N ARG A 17 -8.64 3.42 -26.51
CA ARG A 17 -9.96 3.63 -27.11
C ARG A 17 -10.93 4.30 -26.15
N TRP A 18 -11.94 4.94 -26.71
CA TRP A 18 -13.06 5.48 -25.95
C TRP A 18 -13.92 4.34 -25.39
N LEU A 19 -14.46 4.57 -24.20
CA LEU A 19 -15.53 3.74 -23.63
C LEU A 19 -16.90 4.27 -24.09
N GLU A 20 -17.93 3.42 -24.00
CA GLU A 20 -19.25 3.71 -24.59
C GLU A 20 -19.94 4.97 -24.02
N ASP A 21 -19.60 5.36 -22.80
CA ASP A 21 -20.10 6.54 -22.10
C ASP A 21 -19.55 7.86 -22.64
N ALA A 22 -18.45 7.83 -23.41
CA ALA A 22 -17.82 9.03 -23.96
C ALA A 22 -18.59 9.64 -25.15
N ALA A 23 -19.56 8.94 -25.75
CA ALA A 23 -20.24 9.38 -26.98
C ALA A 23 -20.90 10.77 -26.87
N SER A 24 -21.43 11.12 -25.69
CA SER A 24 -22.07 12.43 -25.43
C SER A 24 -21.11 13.63 -25.52
N LEU A 25 -19.80 13.37 -25.43
CA LEU A 25 -18.75 14.38 -25.45
C LEU A 25 -18.37 14.82 -26.86
N PHE A 26 -18.80 14.08 -27.88
CA PHE A 26 -18.45 14.33 -29.27
C PHE A 26 -19.53 15.14 -30.00
N ASP A 27 -19.10 15.92 -30.99
CA ASP A 27 -19.92 16.46 -32.05
C ASP A 27 -19.39 15.90 -33.38
N GLY A 28 -20.10 14.93 -33.96
CA GLY A 28 -19.57 14.07 -35.00
C GLY A 28 -18.34 13.29 -34.52
N GLU A 29 -17.19 13.51 -35.16
CA GLU A 29 -15.90 12.89 -34.81
C GLU A 29 -15.02 13.79 -33.93
N THR A 30 -15.51 14.97 -33.53
CA THR A 30 -14.73 15.96 -32.78
C THR A 30 -15.10 15.94 -31.30
N LEU A 31 -14.12 15.73 -30.43
CA LEU A 31 -14.29 15.82 -28.99
C LEU A 31 -14.47 17.28 -28.57
N ILE A 32 -15.56 17.58 -27.86
CA ILE A 32 -15.83 18.91 -27.31
C ILE A 32 -15.35 18.98 -25.86
N ALA A 33 -14.18 19.58 -25.65
CA ALA A 33 -13.49 19.57 -24.36
C ALA A 33 -14.28 20.23 -23.22
N SER A 34 -15.14 21.22 -23.52
CA SER A 34 -16.01 21.85 -22.50
C SER A 34 -17.13 20.93 -21.98
N ARG A 35 -17.43 19.83 -22.68
CA ARG A 35 -18.41 18.83 -22.22
C ARG A 35 -17.77 17.79 -21.29
N VAL A 36 -16.45 17.74 -21.22
CA VAL A 36 -15.72 16.75 -20.43
C VAL A 36 -15.94 16.98 -18.93
N PRO A 37 -16.38 15.96 -18.18
CA PRO A 37 -16.55 16.07 -16.73
C PRO A 37 -15.23 16.44 -16.05
N GLU A 38 -15.29 17.16 -14.92
CA GLU A 38 -14.08 17.58 -14.19
C GLU A 38 -13.17 16.39 -13.81
N ALA A 39 -13.76 15.22 -13.54
CA ALA A 39 -13.05 13.97 -13.27
C ALA A 39 -12.20 13.45 -14.46
N GLY A 40 -12.44 13.94 -15.67
CA GLY A 40 -11.81 13.46 -16.90
C GLY A 40 -12.64 12.40 -17.64
N ILE A 41 -12.01 11.79 -18.64
CA ILE A 41 -12.59 10.70 -19.44
C ILE A 41 -11.81 9.43 -19.17
N MET A 42 -12.52 8.36 -18.85
CA MET A 42 -11.94 7.04 -18.69
C MET A 42 -11.65 6.42 -20.06
N MET A 43 -10.43 5.94 -20.25
CA MET A 43 -10.01 5.28 -21.49
C MET A 43 -9.95 3.77 -21.30
N GLY A 44 -10.31 3.03 -22.35
CA GLY A 44 -10.09 1.59 -22.42
C GLY A 44 -8.78 1.25 -23.13
N ILE A 45 -8.13 0.18 -22.72
CA ILE A 45 -7.03 -0.46 -23.45
C ILE A 45 -7.41 -1.92 -23.63
N ASP A 46 -7.35 -2.40 -24.86
CA ASP A 46 -7.64 -3.81 -25.14
C ASP A 46 -6.52 -4.72 -24.59
N PRO A 47 -6.83 -5.98 -24.24
CA PRO A 47 -5.83 -6.90 -23.71
C PRO A 47 -4.63 -7.04 -24.65
N TYR A 48 -3.43 -7.01 -24.07
CA TYR A 48 -2.17 -7.12 -24.80
C TYR A 48 -1.36 -8.33 -24.31
N PRO A 49 -0.42 -8.85 -25.12
CA PRO A 49 0.34 -10.04 -24.75
C PRO A 49 1.03 -9.91 -23.40
N GLY A 50 0.78 -10.86 -22.50
CA GLY A 50 1.38 -10.91 -21.16
C GLY A 50 0.72 -10.00 -20.12
N MET A 51 -0.44 -9.39 -20.41
CA MET A 51 -1.22 -8.59 -19.46
C MET A 51 -1.44 -9.31 -18.14
N ALA A 52 -1.04 -8.65 -17.05
CA ALA A 52 -1.15 -9.17 -15.70
C ALA A 52 -1.61 -8.09 -14.73
N ALA A 53 -2.28 -8.52 -13.66
CA ALA A 53 -2.57 -7.64 -12.53
C ALA A 53 -1.25 -7.10 -11.97
N GLY A 54 -1.20 -5.79 -11.71
CA GLY A 54 0.02 -5.10 -11.29
C GLY A 54 0.80 -4.39 -12.38
N ASP A 55 0.51 -4.62 -13.67
CA ASP A 55 1.03 -3.77 -14.75
C ASP A 55 0.61 -2.31 -14.50
N LEU A 56 1.51 -1.35 -14.72
CA LEU A 56 1.17 0.06 -14.55
C LEU A 56 0.99 0.73 -15.91
N VAL A 57 -0.11 1.44 -16.07
CA VAL A 57 -0.49 2.10 -17.33
C VAL A 57 -0.72 3.58 -17.12
N ARG A 58 -0.50 4.39 -18.16
CA ARG A 58 -0.91 5.79 -18.18
C ARG A 58 -1.24 6.26 -19.57
N MET A 59 -2.06 7.31 -19.64
CA MET A 59 -2.30 8.03 -20.88
C MET A 59 -1.24 9.12 -21.10
N VAL A 60 -0.83 9.31 -22.34
CA VAL A 60 0.08 10.37 -22.76
C VAL A 60 -0.54 11.12 -23.92
N SER A 61 -0.74 12.43 -23.76
CA SER A 61 -1.36 13.28 -24.78
C SER A 61 -0.33 14.19 -25.43
N VAL A 62 -0.33 14.25 -26.75
CA VAL A 62 0.59 15.09 -27.54
C VAL A 62 -0.22 15.91 -28.54
N PRO A 63 -0.07 17.25 -28.59
CA PRO A 63 -0.69 18.04 -29.65
C PRO A 63 -0.07 17.72 -31.01
N VAL A 64 -0.90 17.48 -32.02
CA VAL A 64 -0.44 17.27 -33.40
C VAL A 64 -0.06 18.63 -34.00
N GLY A 65 1.07 18.70 -34.69
CA GLY A 65 1.50 19.92 -35.40
C GLY A 65 2.14 21.01 -34.54
N GLY A 66 2.38 20.76 -33.24
CA GLY A 66 3.02 21.70 -32.33
C GLY A 66 4.28 21.14 -31.66
N LEU A 67 5.20 22.02 -31.25
CA LEU A 67 6.43 21.70 -30.49
C LEU A 67 6.15 21.39 -29.01
N GLY A 68 4.99 20.79 -28.71
CA GLY A 68 4.55 20.55 -27.35
C GLY A 68 5.26 19.34 -26.76
N GLN A 69 5.90 19.53 -25.60
CA GLN A 69 6.21 18.38 -24.73
C GLN A 69 4.93 17.57 -24.49
N PRO A 70 5.04 16.23 -24.43
CA PRO A 70 3.92 15.36 -24.11
C PRO A 70 3.37 15.69 -22.72
N ILE A 71 2.08 15.49 -22.54
CA ILE A 71 1.41 15.65 -21.25
C ILE A 71 1.15 14.26 -20.70
N LEU A 72 1.82 13.93 -19.62
CA LEU A 72 1.80 12.64 -18.97
C LEU A 72 0.64 12.59 -17.97
N GLY A 73 -0.20 11.57 -18.11
CA GLY A 73 -1.23 11.21 -17.16
C GLY A 73 -0.63 10.54 -15.91
N ALA A 74 -1.48 10.32 -14.92
CA ALA A 74 -1.12 9.54 -13.74
C ALA A 74 -0.90 8.07 -14.13
N TRP A 75 -0.01 7.41 -13.39
CA TRP A 75 0.12 5.96 -13.45
C TRP A 75 -1.03 5.31 -12.71
N GLU A 76 -1.63 4.29 -13.33
CA GLU A 76 -2.72 3.49 -12.79
C GLU A 76 -2.38 2.02 -12.88
N GLN A 77 -2.81 1.25 -11.89
CA GLN A 77 -2.53 -0.17 -11.81
C GLN A 77 -3.61 -0.98 -12.51
N VAL A 78 -3.21 -1.98 -13.29
CA VAL A 78 -4.11 -2.99 -13.83
C VAL A 78 -4.58 -3.87 -12.68
N GLU A 79 -5.90 -3.88 -12.46
CA GLU A 79 -6.56 -4.70 -11.44
C GLU A 79 -6.71 -6.17 -11.89
N ASP A 80 -7.17 -7.04 -10.97
CA ASP A 80 -7.36 -8.47 -11.19
C ASP A 80 -8.37 -8.81 -12.30
N ASP A 81 -9.30 -7.90 -12.60
CA ASP A 81 -10.25 -8.05 -13.72
C ASP A 81 -9.61 -7.79 -15.09
N LEU A 82 -8.32 -7.41 -15.11
CA LEU A 82 -7.50 -7.05 -16.26
C LEU A 82 -8.13 -5.93 -17.10
N ARG A 83 -8.75 -4.93 -16.45
CA ARG A 83 -9.31 -3.75 -17.12
C ARG A 83 -8.64 -2.47 -16.63
N PRO A 84 -7.52 -2.05 -17.23
CA PRO A 84 -6.96 -0.74 -16.99
C PRO A 84 -7.99 0.34 -17.34
N ARG A 85 -8.13 1.33 -16.45
CA ARG A 85 -9.07 2.44 -16.62
C ARG A 85 -8.40 3.82 -16.59
N PRO A 86 -7.27 4.01 -17.31
CA PRO A 86 -6.51 5.24 -17.23
C PRO A 86 -7.33 6.46 -17.66
N TYR A 87 -7.22 7.53 -16.88
CA TYR A 87 -7.98 8.75 -17.12
C TYR A 87 -7.22 9.79 -17.96
N LEU A 88 -7.92 10.37 -18.92
CA LEU A 88 -7.55 11.64 -19.55
C LEU A 88 -8.18 12.79 -18.77
N ARG A 89 -7.35 13.61 -18.13
CA ARG A 89 -7.83 14.74 -17.31
C ARG A 89 -8.53 15.79 -18.17
N ALA A 90 -9.65 16.32 -17.68
CA ALA A 90 -10.42 17.37 -18.34
C ALA A 90 -9.57 18.61 -18.63
N ILE A 91 -8.75 19.03 -17.65
CA ILE A 91 -7.83 20.17 -17.78
C ILE A 91 -6.79 19.97 -18.89
N THR A 92 -6.32 18.74 -19.10
CA THR A 92 -5.36 18.40 -20.17
C THR A 92 -6.03 18.51 -21.53
N LEU A 93 -7.19 17.87 -21.70
CA LEU A 93 -7.96 17.92 -22.94
C LEU A 93 -8.36 19.36 -23.28
N PHE A 94 -8.87 20.10 -22.29
CA PHE A 94 -9.30 21.48 -22.48
C PHE A 94 -8.13 22.38 -22.89
N GLY A 95 -7.00 22.32 -22.19
CA GLY A 95 -5.81 23.11 -22.53
C GLY A 95 -5.28 22.80 -23.92
N LEU A 96 -5.19 21.52 -24.30
CA LEU A 96 -4.76 21.12 -25.64
C LEU A 96 -5.75 21.57 -26.72
N ALA A 97 -7.05 21.53 -26.45
CA ALA A 97 -8.10 22.02 -27.36
C ALA A 97 -8.08 23.53 -27.60
N LEU A 98 -7.32 24.29 -26.79
CA LEU A 98 -7.09 25.72 -27.02
C LEU A 98 -5.91 25.99 -27.96
N GLU A 99 -5.00 25.03 -28.12
CA GLU A 99 -3.75 25.19 -28.87
C GLU A 99 -3.73 24.38 -30.18
N ALA A 100 -4.46 23.27 -30.22
CA ALA A 100 -4.48 22.34 -31.33
C ALA A 100 -5.91 21.90 -31.66
N ASP A 101 -6.11 21.55 -32.93
CA ASP A 101 -7.32 20.94 -33.45
C ASP A 101 -7.26 19.40 -33.44
N GLN A 102 -6.05 18.84 -33.28
CA GLN A 102 -5.81 17.41 -33.18
C GLN A 102 -4.79 17.07 -32.09
N ILE A 103 -5.02 15.95 -31.42
CA ILE A 103 -4.08 15.37 -30.45
C ILE A 103 -3.86 13.88 -30.73
N ASP A 104 -2.66 13.40 -30.41
CA ASP A 104 -2.35 11.99 -30.30
C ASP A 104 -2.43 11.57 -28.83
N VAL A 105 -3.15 10.48 -28.58
CA VAL A 105 -3.19 9.84 -27.26
C VAL A 105 -2.52 8.48 -27.35
N HIS A 106 -1.44 8.31 -26.60
CA HIS A 106 -0.73 7.05 -26.44
C HIS A 106 -1.05 6.43 -25.08
N CYS A 107 -0.92 5.11 -24.99
CA CYS A 107 -0.82 4.39 -23.74
C CYS A 107 0.64 4.06 -23.48
N GLN A 108 1.13 4.34 -22.28
CA GLN A 108 2.39 3.79 -21.80
C GLN A 108 2.12 2.70 -20.79
N VAL A 109 2.79 1.56 -20.96
CA VAL A 109 2.72 0.41 -20.07
C VAL A 109 4.10 0.19 -19.48
N TRP A 110 4.14 0.09 -18.16
CA TRP A 110 5.31 -0.30 -17.38
C TRP A 110 5.11 -1.72 -16.86
N ARG A 111 5.96 -2.64 -17.29
CA ARG A 111 5.95 -4.05 -16.88
C ARG A 111 7.37 -4.59 -16.79
N HIS A 112 7.69 -5.32 -15.72
CA HIS A 112 8.97 -6.04 -15.55
C HIS A 112 10.19 -5.21 -15.99
N ASP A 113 10.26 -3.96 -15.51
CA ASP A 113 11.32 -3.00 -15.84
C ASP A 113 11.39 -2.49 -17.30
N VAL A 114 10.36 -2.76 -18.10
CA VAL A 114 10.27 -2.31 -19.49
C VAL A 114 9.12 -1.34 -19.67
N LEU A 115 9.44 -0.15 -20.17
CA LEU A 115 8.46 0.84 -20.62
C LEU A 115 8.14 0.60 -22.10
N THR A 116 6.88 0.29 -22.38
CA THR A 116 6.36 0.13 -23.74
C THR A 116 5.34 1.23 -24.03
N THR A 117 5.40 1.85 -25.21
CA THR A 117 4.44 2.88 -25.63
C THR A 117 3.61 2.36 -26.80
N SER A 118 2.28 2.45 -26.73
CA SER A 118 1.39 2.03 -27.81
C SER A 118 1.41 3.00 -29.01
N PRO A 119 0.89 2.59 -30.17
CA PRO A 119 0.52 3.51 -31.23
C PRO A 119 -0.51 4.55 -30.75
N ALA A 120 -0.55 5.70 -31.43
CA ALA A 120 -1.46 6.78 -31.08
C ALA A 120 -2.91 6.48 -31.49
N LEU A 121 -3.85 6.82 -30.61
CA LEU A 121 -5.22 7.18 -30.99
C LEU A 121 -5.22 8.67 -31.38
N ARG A 122 -5.46 8.98 -32.65
CA ARG A 122 -5.60 10.36 -33.10
C ARG A 122 -7.02 10.86 -32.87
N VAL A 123 -7.13 12.06 -32.28
CA VAL A 123 -8.40 12.65 -31.85
C VAL A 123 -8.51 14.08 -32.37
N SER A 124 -9.59 14.38 -33.08
CA SER A 124 -9.98 15.77 -33.38
C SER A 124 -10.62 16.39 -32.13
N ILE A 125 -10.17 17.58 -31.73
CA ILE A 125 -10.59 18.20 -30.48
C ILE A 125 -10.90 19.69 -30.66
N GLN A 126 -11.93 20.16 -29.96
CA GLN A 126 -12.30 21.57 -29.91
C GLN A 126 -12.65 21.98 -28.49
N SER A 127 -12.29 23.21 -28.12
CA SER A 127 -12.59 23.74 -26.77
C SER A 127 -14.08 23.90 -26.46
N GLY A 128 -14.93 24.03 -27.49
CA GLY A 128 -16.36 24.34 -27.34
C GLY A 128 -16.68 25.82 -27.07
N TYR A 129 -15.67 26.69 -26.97
CA TYR A 129 -15.82 28.15 -26.78
C TYR A 129 -15.15 28.90 -27.93
N ALA A 130 -15.87 29.10 -29.03
CA ALA A 130 -15.32 29.62 -30.28
C ALA A 130 -15.53 31.13 -30.53
N GLN A 131 -16.34 31.84 -29.72
CA GLN A 131 -16.85 33.15 -30.14
C GLN A 131 -16.20 34.40 -29.54
N ASP A 132 -15.58 34.36 -28.36
CA ASP A 132 -14.88 35.54 -27.80
C ASP A 132 -13.71 35.11 -26.91
N ARG A 133 -12.48 35.24 -27.42
CA ARG A 133 -11.26 34.95 -26.67
C ARG A 133 -10.81 36.17 -25.86
N LEU A 134 -10.65 35.98 -24.56
CA LEU A 134 -10.01 36.99 -23.70
C LEU A 134 -8.51 37.06 -24.00
N ALA A 135 -7.88 38.18 -23.64
CA ALA A 135 -6.43 38.30 -23.70
C ALA A 135 -5.76 37.22 -22.83
N ALA A 136 -4.64 36.67 -23.32
CA ALA A 136 -3.86 35.71 -22.55
C ALA A 136 -3.38 36.34 -21.23
N PRO A 137 -3.21 35.54 -20.16
CA PRO A 137 -2.46 36.00 -18.99
C PRO A 137 -1.01 36.32 -19.40
N PHE A 138 -0.27 36.98 -18.52
CA PHE A 138 1.16 37.24 -18.72
C PHE A 138 1.94 37.04 -17.42
N VAL A 139 3.19 36.60 -17.57
CA VAL A 139 4.08 36.35 -16.44
C VAL A 139 4.55 37.67 -15.84
N VAL A 140 4.44 37.78 -14.51
CA VAL A 140 5.01 38.89 -13.72
C VAL A 140 6.33 38.47 -13.10
N MET A 141 6.42 37.22 -12.61
CA MET A 141 7.63 36.61 -12.08
C MET A 141 7.68 35.13 -12.46
N PRO A 142 8.84 34.61 -12.89
CA PRO A 142 10.10 35.33 -13.15
C PRO A 142 10.01 36.33 -14.32
N LYS A 143 10.93 37.30 -14.39
CA LYS A 143 10.92 38.33 -15.45
C LYS A 143 11.32 37.71 -16.80
N ALA A 144 10.43 37.86 -17.79
CA ALA A 144 10.51 37.78 -19.25
C ALA A 144 11.34 36.69 -19.97
N GLU A 145 12.44 36.20 -19.42
CA GLU A 145 13.37 35.29 -20.11
C GLU A 145 13.01 33.80 -19.95
N GLY A 146 11.95 33.49 -19.21
CA GLY A 146 11.45 32.13 -18.98
C GLY A 146 11.49 31.72 -17.53
N VAL A 147 10.93 30.53 -17.24
CA VAL A 147 10.90 29.92 -15.91
C VAL A 147 12.12 29.04 -15.71
N GLN A 148 12.84 29.23 -14.60
CA GLN A 148 13.88 28.29 -14.20
C GLN A 148 13.24 27.07 -13.54
N PRO A 149 13.77 25.85 -13.74
CA PRO A 149 13.30 24.65 -13.06
C PRO A 149 13.26 24.74 -11.53
N THR A 150 14.06 25.65 -10.95
CA THR A 150 14.14 25.89 -9.50
C THR A 150 13.17 26.97 -9.00
N ASP A 151 12.44 27.64 -9.89
CA ASP A 151 11.52 28.71 -9.49
C ASP A 151 10.34 28.12 -8.72
N THR A 152 10.26 28.48 -7.44
CA THR A 152 9.23 27.95 -6.55
C THR A 152 7.88 28.65 -6.73
N ASN A 153 7.88 29.86 -7.30
CA ASN A 153 6.68 30.68 -7.47
C ASN A 153 6.56 31.22 -8.89
N ILE A 154 5.43 30.96 -9.54
CA ILE A 154 5.08 31.57 -10.82
C ILE A 154 3.94 32.55 -10.58
N THR A 155 4.19 33.82 -10.90
CA THR A 155 3.16 34.86 -10.76
C THR A 155 2.61 35.21 -12.12
N LEU A 156 1.31 34.96 -12.30
CA LEU A 156 0.57 35.32 -13.51
C LEU A 156 -0.34 36.51 -13.22
N ARG A 157 -0.46 37.40 -14.20
CA ARG A 157 -1.42 38.50 -14.17
C ARG A 157 -2.33 38.41 -15.39
N THR A 158 -3.60 38.67 -15.17
CA THR A 158 -4.61 38.72 -16.23
C THR A 158 -5.39 40.04 -16.15
N ASN A 159 -5.70 40.59 -17.32
CA ASN A 159 -6.56 41.76 -17.43
C ASN A 159 -8.03 41.28 -17.41
N VAL A 160 -8.86 41.94 -16.62
CA VAL A 160 -10.27 41.58 -16.45
C VAL A 160 -11.13 42.74 -16.91
N SER A 161 -11.97 42.50 -17.92
CA SER A 161 -12.95 43.49 -18.36
C SER A 161 -14.05 43.66 -17.31
N ALA A 162 -14.56 44.89 -17.16
CA ALA A 162 -15.66 45.20 -16.26
C ALA A 162 -16.94 44.37 -16.52
N ALA A 163 -17.09 43.83 -17.74
CA ALA A 163 -18.17 42.92 -18.10
C ALA A 163 -18.19 41.61 -17.28
N TRP A 164 -17.07 41.24 -16.64
CA TRP A 164 -16.93 40.00 -15.87
C TRP A 164 -16.92 40.22 -14.34
N TYR A 165 -17.08 41.46 -13.86
CA TYR A 165 -17.14 41.75 -12.44
C TYR A 165 -18.31 41.05 -11.74
N GLY A 166 -18.05 40.52 -10.55
CA GLY A 166 -19.00 39.68 -9.80
C GLY A 166 -19.11 38.25 -10.31
N GLY A 167 -18.32 37.85 -11.31
CA GLY A 167 -18.16 36.47 -11.75
C GLY A 167 -17.03 35.72 -11.04
N THR A 168 -16.82 34.48 -11.45
CA THR A 168 -15.71 33.62 -11.00
C THR A 168 -14.64 33.58 -12.09
N MET A 169 -13.39 33.77 -11.69
CA MET A 169 -12.22 33.53 -12.53
C MET A 169 -11.55 32.24 -12.09
N ALA A 170 -11.31 31.31 -13.02
CA ALA A 170 -10.38 30.21 -12.81
C ALA A 170 -9.14 30.41 -13.70
N LEU A 171 -7.95 30.23 -13.12
CA LEU A 171 -6.67 30.32 -13.82
C LEU A 171 -5.99 28.95 -13.76
N TYR A 172 -5.58 28.48 -14.92
CA TYR A 172 -5.05 27.14 -15.14
C TYR A 172 -3.60 27.23 -15.57
N LEU A 173 -2.80 26.26 -15.13
CA LEU A 173 -1.41 26.07 -15.52
C LEU A 173 -1.17 24.57 -15.80
N LEU A 174 -0.66 24.26 -16.98
CA LEU A 174 -0.50 22.92 -17.53
C LEU A 174 0.96 22.73 -17.96
N GLY A 175 1.61 21.72 -17.40
CA GLY A 175 2.96 21.27 -17.74
C GLY A 175 2.98 19.78 -18.10
N THR A 176 4.20 19.23 -18.25
CA THR A 176 4.46 17.86 -18.73
C THR A 176 3.91 16.79 -17.80
N GLU A 177 4.27 16.80 -16.51
CA GLU A 177 3.80 15.80 -15.53
C GLU A 177 2.67 16.31 -14.64
N TRP A 178 2.33 17.60 -14.73
CA TRP A 178 1.43 18.20 -13.77
C TRP A 178 0.56 19.33 -14.30
N THR A 179 -0.61 19.44 -13.69
CA THR A 179 -1.62 20.46 -13.97
C THR A 179 -2.14 21.01 -12.66
N CYS A 180 -2.10 22.32 -12.49
CA CYS A 180 -2.71 23.00 -11.37
C CYS A 180 -3.67 24.09 -11.84
N PHE A 181 -4.68 24.35 -11.04
CA PHE A 181 -5.57 25.49 -11.26
C PHE A 181 -5.97 26.09 -9.93
N THR A 182 -6.37 27.35 -9.97
CA THR A 182 -6.93 28.06 -8.83
C THR A 182 -8.10 28.90 -9.30
N SER A 183 -9.11 29.04 -8.47
CA SER A 183 -10.28 29.87 -8.74
C SER A 183 -10.42 30.99 -7.71
N VAL A 184 -10.94 32.13 -8.15
CA VAL A 184 -11.17 33.31 -7.30
C VAL A 184 -12.42 34.05 -7.78
N VAL A 185 -13.21 34.56 -6.84
CA VAL A 185 -14.33 35.45 -7.15
C VAL A 185 -13.79 36.83 -7.48
N LEU A 186 -14.26 37.42 -8.59
CA LEU A 186 -13.83 38.74 -9.05
C LEU A 186 -14.64 39.85 -8.35
N PRO A 187 -14.06 40.60 -7.41
CA PRO A 187 -14.77 41.71 -6.81
C PRO A 187 -14.93 42.85 -7.81
N ILE A 188 -15.98 43.63 -7.58
CA ILE A 188 -16.35 44.76 -8.42
C ILE A 188 -15.21 45.80 -8.39
N GLY A 189 -14.72 46.21 -9.56
CA GLY A 189 -13.73 47.28 -9.71
C GLY A 189 -12.27 46.86 -9.95
N ALA A 190 -11.93 45.57 -9.92
CA ALA A 190 -10.57 45.12 -10.17
C ALA A 190 -10.28 44.90 -11.67
N ALA A 191 -9.67 45.88 -12.33
CA ALA A 191 -9.32 45.80 -13.76
C ALA A 191 -8.22 44.76 -14.08
N THR A 192 -7.47 44.34 -13.06
CA THR A 192 -6.40 43.34 -13.18
C THR A 192 -6.43 42.41 -11.98
N ARG A 193 -6.07 41.14 -12.22
CA ARG A 193 -5.87 40.15 -11.16
C ARG A 193 -4.50 39.51 -11.28
N THR A 194 -3.77 39.53 -10.18
CA THR A 194 -2.51 38.82 -10.02
C THR A 194 -2.78 37.57 -9.20
N VAL A 195 -2.26 36.44 -9.67
CA VAL A 195 -2.36 35.13 -9.01
C VAL A 195 -0.95 34.58 -8.91
N VAL A 196 -0.60 34.11 -7.72
CA VAL A 196 0.70 33.48 -7.45
C VAL A 196 0.46 31.99 -7.32
N PHE A 197 1.00 31.21 -8.23
CA PHE A 197 1.18 29.77 -8.04
C PHE A 197 2.42 29.60 -7.17
N THR A 198 2.21 29.40 -5.87
CA THR A 198 3.28 29.14 -4.90
C THR A 198 3.39 27.63 -4.74
N HIS A 199 4.49 27.02 -5.19
CA HIS A 199 4.82 25.58 -5.12
C HIS A 199 3.63 24.72 -4.67
N ALA A 200 2.56 24.77 -5.48
CA ALA A 200 1.29 24.19 -5.07
C ALA A 200 1.56 22.70 -4.90
N LYS A 201 1.02 22.05 -3.87
CA LYS A 201 1.34 20.66 -3.55
C LYS A 201 1.29 19.77 -4.80
N GLY A 202 2.46 19.44 -5.38
CA GLY A 202 2.64 18.64 -6.60
C GLY A 202 3.11 19.37 -7.86
N PHE A 203 3.25 20.71 -7.88
CA PHE A 203 3.81 21.45 -9.01
C PHE A 203 5.34 21.39 -8.99
N ASP A 204 5.92 20.63 -9.91
CA ASP A 204 7.37 20.58 -10.14
C ASP A 204 7.73 21.17 -11.51
N PRO A 205 8.25 22.41 -11.59
CA PRO A 205 8.66 23.00 -12.85
C PRO A 205 9.83 22.25 -13.51
N ARG A 206 10.58 21.41 -12.77
CA ARG A 206 11.66 20.58 -13.33
C ARG A 206 11.16 19.57 -14.34
N ALA A 207 9.95 19.04 -14.15
CA ALA A 207 9.33 18.10 -15.10
C ALA A 207 9.07 18.72 -16.48
N SER A 208 9.04 20.05 -16.56
CA SER A 208 8.82 20.79 -17.82
C SER A 208 10.09 21.48 -18.33
N ALA A 209 11.27 21.20 -17.76
CA ALA A 209 12.54 21.80 -18.20
C ALA A 209 12.76 21.60 -19.71
N GLY A 210 13.37 22.57 -20.39
CA GLY A 210 13.56 22.55 -21.84
C GLY A 210 12.28 22.52 -22.70
N GLY A 211 11.12 22.75 -22.07
CA GLY A 211 9.82 22.78 -22.72
C GLY A 211 9.02 24.03 -22.42
N MET A 212 7.71 23.88 -22.26
CA MET A 212 6.78 25.00 -22.06
C MET A 212 5.71 24.65 -21.04
N LEU A 213 5.41 25.61 -20.16
CA LEU A 213 4.16 25.63 -19.41
C LEU A 213 3.09 26.38 -20.21
N ARG A 214 1.84 25.97 -20.05
CA ARG A 214 0.68 26.58 -20.72
C ARG A 214 -0.25 27.14 -19.68
N ALA A 215 -0.63 28.40 -19.83
CA ALA A 215 -1.55 29.04 -18.90
C ALA A 215 -2.73 29.69 -19.63
N TRP A 216 -3.92 29.53 -19.09
CA TRP A 216 -5.14 30.18 -19.58
C TRP A 216 -6.08 30.46 -18.43
N CYS A 217 -7.06 31.33 -18.64
CA CYS A 217 -8.14 31.57 -17.68
C CYS A 217 -9.51 31.34 -18.28
N THR A 218 -10.46 30.99 -17.42
CA THR A 218 -11.89 31.00 -17.73
C THR A 218 -12.57 32.03 -16.83
N MET A 219 -13.48 32.80 -17.43
CA MET A 219 -14.40 33.69 -16.73
C MET A 219 -15.79 33.09 -16.79
N THR A 220 -16.45 32.96 -15.65
CA THR A 220 -17.85 32.50 -15.59
C THR A 220 -18.69 33.54 -14.87
N ARG A 221 -19.76 33.99 -15.52
CA ARG A 221 -20.72 34.94 -14.93
C ARG A 221 -22.12 34.57 -15.38
N LYS A 222 -22.97 34.17 -14.42
CA LYS A 222 -24.30 33.60 -14.71
C LYS A 222 -24.13 32.43 -15.71
N ASP A 223 -24.78 32.51 -16.88
CA ASP A 223 -24.76 31.47 -17.91
C ASP A 223 -23.71 31.70 -19.00
N ALA A 224 -22.90 32.77 -18.89
CA ALA A 224 -21.84 33.07 -19.85
C ALA A 224 -20.48 32.58 -19.34
N THR A 225 -19.75 31.88 -20.21
CA THR A 225 -18.36 31.50 -19.97
C THR A 225 -17.49 31.99 -21.13
N ALA A 226 -16.39 32.66 -20.80
CA ALA A 226 -15.35 33.05 -21.76
C ALA A 226 -14.01 32.46 -21.36
N VAL A 227 -13.13 32.29 -22.35
CA VAL A 227 -11.83 31.64 -22.19
C VAL A 227 -10.76 32.55 -22.79
N SER A 228 -9.59 32.63 -22.15
CA SER A 228 -8.47 33.37 -22.72
C SER A 228 -7.80 32.62 -23.87
N ASN A 229 -6.95 33.34 -24.60
CA ASN A 229 -5.84 32.74 -25.34
C ASN A 229 -4.86 32.07 -24.37
N VAL A 230 -4.09 31.10 -24.88
CA VAL A 230 -3.06 30.42 -24.08
C VAL A 230 -1.78 31.23 -24.06
N LEU A 231 -1.20 31.37 -22.87
CA LEU A 231 0.15 31.85 -22.66
C LEU A 231 1.09 30.65 -22.62
N SER A 232 2.01 30.55 -23.58
CA SER A 232 3.12 29.60 -23.54
C SER A 232 4.32 30.23 -22.82
N ILE A 233 4.82 29.57 -21.80
CA ILE A 233 5.91 30.04 -20.95
C ILE A 233 7.09 29.07 -21.09
N PRO A 234 8.22 29.48 -21.69
CA PRO A 234 9.38 28.60 -21.84
C PRO A 234 9.99 28.29 -20.47
N VAL A 235 10.45 27.05 -20.30
CA VAL A 235 11.19 26.60 -19.11
C VAL A 235 12.63 26.32 -19.51
N ALA A 236 13.58 26.96 -18.84
CA ALA A 236 15.01 26.78 -19.10
C ALA A 236 15.46 25.34 -18.78
N GLY A 237 16.60 24.94 -19.37
CA GLY A 237 17.21 23.64 -19.13
C GLY A 237 17.02 22.63 -20.26
N ILE A 238 17.43 21.40 -20.01
CA ILE A 238 17.27 20.27 -20.92
C ILE A 238 16.02 19.51 -20.48
N PRO A 239 15.20 19.02 -21.42
CA PRO A 239 14.08 18.13 -21.12
C PRO A 239 14.51 17.00 -20.19
N PRO A 240 13.85 16.84 -19.03
CA PRO A 240 14.15 15.71 -18.18
C PRO A 240 13.83 14.43 -18.97
N PRO A 241 14.50 13.31 -18.65
CA PRO A 241 14.03 12.02 -19.14
C PRO A 241 12.57 11.81 -18.75
N PRO A 242 11.84 10.91 -19.42
CA PRO A 242 10.51 10.49 -18.96
C PRO A 242 10.56 10.16 -17.46
N PRO A 243 9.48 10.44 -16.72
CA PRO A 243 9.43 10.20 -15.29
C PRO A 243 9.88 8.78 -14.98
N PRO A 244 10.51 8.59 -13.80
CA PRO A 244 10.87 7.27 -13.36
C PRO A 244 9.65 6.37 -13.39
N SER A 245 9.93 5.11 -13.69
CA SER A 245 9.05 3.97 -13.53
C SER A 245 8.17 4.15 -12.31
N PRO A 246 6.86 3.90 -12.40
CA PRO A 246 6.01 4.05 -11.24
C PRO A 246 6.42 3.11 -10.11
N LEU A 247 6.15 3.52 -8.87
CA LEU A 247 6.38 2.68 -7.70
C LEU A 247 5.48 1.45 -7.80
N VAL A 248 6.09 0.27 -7.91
CA VAL A 248 5.41 -1.03 -7.84
C VAL A 248 5.86 -1.76 -6.60
N LEU A 249 4.95 -2.54 -6.03
CA LEU A 249 5.23 -3.51 -4.98
C LEU A 249 4.60 -4.81 -5.47
N GLY A 250 5.41 -5.86 -5.65
CA GLY A 250 4.98 -7.10 -6.35
C GLY A 250 3.60 -7.61 -5.91
N GLY A 251 2.92 -8.33 -6.82
CA GLY A 251 1.51 -8.68 -6.66
C GLY A 251 1.14 -9.47 -5.41
N ASP A 252 -0.18 -9.60 -5.24
CA ASP A 252 -0.82 -10.32 -4.13
C ASP A 252 -0.21 -11.70 -3.92
N ALA A 253 -0.12 -12.09 -2.66
CA ALA A 253 0.65 -13.25 -2.26
C ALA A 253 -0.11 -14.10 -1.25
N ARG A 254 0.21 -15.39 -1.27
CA ARG A 254 -0.24 -16.35 -0.27
C ARG A 254 0.96 -16.99 0.41
N ILE A 255 0.93 -17.07 1.73
CA ILE A 255 1.91 -17.79 2.54
C ILE A 255 1.18 -18.94 3.23
N ASP A 256 1.48 -20.16 2.81
CA ASP A 256 1.07 -21.38 3.50
C ASP A 256 2.17 -21.75 4.50
N ALA A 257 1.96 -21.37 5.76
CA ALA A 257 2.99 -21.38 6.80
C ALA A 257 3.11 -22.71 7.55
N GLU A 258 2.25 -23.71 7.30
CA GLU A 258 2.30 -24.95 8.07
C GLU A 258 3.53 -25.81 7.69
N PRO A 259 4.34 -26.28 8.66
CA PRO A 259 4.24 -26.09 10.11
C PRO A 259 5.00 -24.85 10.62
N TYR A 260 4.31 -23.91 11.25
CA TYR A 260 4.94 -22.73 11.86
C TYR A 260 4.18 -22.26 13.09
N VAL A 261 4.90 -22.00 14.17
CA VAL A 261 4.35 -21.61 15.48
C VAL A 261 4.87 -20.23 15.85
N VAL A 262 4.00 -19.35 16.37
CA VAL A 262 4.37 -17.96 16.74
C VAL A 262 3.86 -17.65 18.14
N ALA A 263 4.67 -16.98 18.96
CA ALA A 263 4.26 -16.50 20.28
C ALA A 263 3.66 -15.08 20.25
N MET A 264 2.49 -14.88 20.86
CA MET A 264 1.73 -13.61 20.92
C MET A 264 2.22 -12.62 21.99
N ALA A 265 3.52 -12.62 22.33
CA ALA A 265 4.08 -11.74 23.36
C ALA A 265 4.16 -10.27 22.89
N SER A 266 3.08 -9.50 23.14
CA SER A 266 2.84 -8.04 23.02
C SER A 266 4.06 -7.08 22.91
N PRO A 267 3.95 -5.90 22.24
CA PRO A 267 3.27 -5.56 21.00
C PRO A 267 4.25 -5.72 19.82
N GLU A 268 3.74 -6.15 18.66
CA GLU A 268 4.51 -6.69 17.52
C GLU A 268 5.02 -8.11 17.80
N PRO A 269 4.52 -9.14 17.07
CA PRO A 269 5.11 -10.45 17.12
C PRO A 269 6.59 -10.28 16.72
N ALA A 270 7.48 -10.46 17.68
CA ALA A 270 8.91 -10.39 17.42
C ALA A 270 9.20 -11.41 16.31
N VAL A 271 9.51 -10.91 15.10
CA VAL A 271 9.93 -11.74 13.98
C VAL A 271 11.02 -12.65 14.51
N ALA A 272 10.77 -13.96 14.54
CA ALA A 272 11.75 -14.93 14.99
C ALA A 272 13.05 -14.67 14.22
N PRO A 273 14.20 -14.43 14.86
CA PRO A 273 15.41 -14.17 14.10
C PRO A 273 15.71 -15.37 13.19
N ASN A 274 15.87 -15.12 11.88
CA ASN A 274 15.90 -16.15 10.83
C ASN A 274 14.63 -17.03 10.77
N PRO A 275 13.50 -16.46 10.33
CA PRO A 275 12.31 -17.25 10.03
C PRO A 275 12.58 -18.29 8.90
N PRO A 276 11.92 -19.46 8.90
CA PRO A 276 12.02 -20.42 7.81
C PRO A 276 11.66 -19.82 6.44
N ALA A 277 12.33 -20.23 5.37
CA ALA A 277 12.12 -19.64 4.04
C ALA A 277 10.67 -19.70 3.55
N HIS A 278 9.91 -20.75 3.90
CA HIS A 278 8.52 -20.94 3.47
C HIS A 278 7.52 -20.00 4.16
N VAL A 279 7.90 -19.35 5.27
CA VAL A 279 7.07 -18.36 5.98
C VAL A 279 7.47 -16.92 5.67
N THR A 280 8.44 -16.76 4.79
CA THR A 280 8.97 -15.48 4.35
C THR A 280 8.78 -15.25 2.87
N LEU A 281 8.61 -14.00 2.50
CA LEU A 281 8.42 -13.59 1.13
C LEU A 281 8.99 -12.19 0.95
N THR A 282 9.91 -12.00 0.02
CA THR A 282 10.39 -10.66 -0.30
C THR A 282 9.48 -9.98 -1.32
N ARG A 283 9.08 -8.75 -1.01
CA ARG A 283 8.35 -7.83 -1.88
C ARG A 283 9.17 -6.56 -2.00
N VAL A 284 10.11 -6.57 -2.95
CA VAL A 284 10.95 -5.39 -3.24
C VAL A 284 10.11 -4.38 -4.01
N ALA A 285 10.13 -3.14 -3.55
CA ALA A 285 9.58 -2.03 -4.28
C ALA A 285 10.54 -1.61 -5.40
N GLU A 286 10.00 -1.40 -6.60
CA GLU A 286 10.75 -0.98 -7.78
C GLU A 286 10.11 0.30 -8.36
N GLY A 287 10.87 1.09 -9.09
CA GLY A 287 10.43 2.40 -9.57
C GLY A 287 10.28 3.44 -8.46
N GLY A 288 9.49 4.48 -8.68
CA GLY A 288 9.37 5.63 -7.80
C GLY A 288 10.73 6.34 -7.55
N THR A 289 10.78 7.09 -6.45
CA THR A 289 11.99 7.77 -5.99
C THR A 289 12.51 7.13 -4.69
N PRO A 290 13.58 6.32 -4.71
CA PRO A 290 14.15 5.76 -3.48
C PRO A 290 14.66 6.85 -2.52
N PRO A 291 14.78 6.59 -1.20
CA PRO A 291 14.57 5.31 -0.51
C PRO A 291 13.09 4.94 -0.30
N TYR A 292 12.83 3.65 -0.06
CA TYR A 292 11.49 3.12 0.21
C TYR A 292 11.28 2.84 1.70
N ARG A 293 10.06 3.04 2.17
CA ARG A 293 9.59 2.67 3.50
C ARG A 293 8.42 1.69 3.39
N TYR A 294 8.50 0.57 4.09
CA TYR A 294 7.45 -0.44 4.11
C TYR A 294 6.57 -0.33 5.35
N GLU A 295 5.29 -0.65 5.20
CA GLU A 295 4.31 -0.72 6.28
C GLU A 295 3.40 -1.93 6.08
N THR A 296 2.89 -2.50 7.17
CA THR A 296 1.84 -3.53 7.17
C THR A 296 0.58 -2.97 7.80
N SER A 297 -0.59 -3.29 7.24
CA SER A 297 -1.89 -2.93 7.83
C SER A 297 -2.22 -3.75 9.08
N ASN A 298 -1.63 -4.93 9.21
CA ASN A 298 -1.88 -5.83 10.33
C ASN A 298 -0.62 -6.61 10.71
N PRO A 299 0.20 -6.10 11.64
CA PRO A 299 1.41 -6.78 12.10
C PRO A 299 1.13 -8.07 12.89
N ARG A 300 -0.14 -8.40 13.20
CA ARG A 300 -0.50 -9.71 13.76
C ARG A 300 -0.64 -10.79 12.70
N VAL A 301 -0.84 -10.42 11.43
CA VAL A 301 -0.93 -11.37 10.30
C VAL A 301 0.40 -11.45 9.55
N ALA A 302 0.98 -10.31 9.22
CA ALA A 302 2.26 -10.24 8.53
C ALA A 302 3.07 -9.03 8.98
N ALA A 303 4.34 -9.24 9.30
CA ALA A 303 5.32 -8.19 9.56
C ALA A 303 6.16 -7.95 8.30
N VAL A 304 6.64 -6.72 8.10
CA VAL A 304 7.51 -6.36 6.96
C VAL A 304 8.73 -5.58 7.46
N ASP A 305 9.92 -5.90 6.97
CA ASP A 305 11.15 -5.19 7.31
C ASP A 305 11.45 -4.02 6.33
N ALA A 306 12.58 -3.34 6.54
CA ALA A 306 13.00 -2.21 5.71
C ALA A 306 13.45 -2.62 4.29
N GLN A 307 13.69 -3.91 4.06
CA GLN A 307 14.09 -4.49 2.77
C GLN A 307 12.88 -5.01 1.99
N GLY A 308 11.67 -4.96 2.57
CA GLY A 308 10.47 -5.52 1.97
C GLY A 308 10.31 -7.02 2.20
N THR A 309 11.05 -7.62 3.14
CA THR A 309 10.84 -9.00 3.55
C THR A 309 9.61 -9.09 4.44
N VAL A 310 8.58 -9.77 3.94
CA VAL A 310 7.35 -10.06 4.66
C VAL A 310 7.50 -11.40 5.38
N VAL A 311 7.13 -11.45 6.65
CA VAL A 311 7.14 -12.65 7.48
C VAL A 311 5.74 -12.90 8.03
N ALA A 312 5.24 -14.12 7.88
CA ALA A 312 3.98 -14.53 8.49
C ALA A 312 4.07 -14.47 10.02
N THR A 313 3.03 -13.94 10.66
CA THR A 313 2.93 -13.87 12.13
C THR A 313 1.61 -14.41 12.67
N GLY A 314 0.61 -14.60 11.81
CA GLY A 314 -0.69 -15.14 12.15
C GLY A 314 -1.58 -15.34 10.93
N ASN A 315 -2.64 -16.11 11.05
CA ASN A 315 -3.58 -16.36 9.95
C ASN A 315 -4.44 -15.12 9.66
N GLY A 316 -4.71 -14.87 8.39
CA GLY A 316 -5.59 -13.78 7.95
C GLY A 316 -5.07 -13.06 6.71
N VAL A 317 -5.55 -11.84 6.52
CA VAL A 317 -5.17 -10.99 5.39
C VAL A 317 -4.55 -9.69 5.91
N ALA A 318 -3.39 -9.31 5.35
CA ALA A 318 -2.71 -8.05 5.62
C ALA A 318 -2.38 -7.34 4.31
N SER A 319 -2.44 -6.02 4.30
CA SER A 319 -2.01 -5.19 3.19
C SER A 319 -0.61 -4.65 3.50
N ILE A 320 0.35 -4.91 2.62
CA ILE A 320 1.72 -4.38 2.69
C ILE A 320 1.81 -3.18 1.77
N ARG A 321 2.36 -2.07 2.27
CA ARG A 321 2.50 -0.81 1.53
C ARG A 321 3.97 -0.45 1.44
N ALA A 322 4.42 -0.03 0.26
CA ALA A 322 5.72 0.60 0.04
C ALA A 322 5.49 2.08 -0.27
N ILE A 323 6.24 2.95 0.38
CA ILE A 323 6.15 4.40 0.25
C ILE A 323 7.52 4.92 -0.20
N ASP A 324 7.57 5.66 -1.30
CA ASP A 324 8.81 6.26 -1.80
C ASP A 324 9.10 7.64 -1.17
N ALA A 325 10.24 8.24 -1.51
CA ALA A 325 10.65 9.55 -0.99
C ALA A 325 9.77 10.71 -1.49
N ALA A 326 9.04 10.51 -2.58
CA ALA A 326 8.09 11.48 -3.12
C ALA A 326 6.68 11.35 -2.48
N GLY A 327 6.47 10.33 -1.65
CA GLY A 327 5.19 10.05 -0.99
C GLY A 327 4.22 9.21 -1.83
N MET A 328 4.68 8.61 -2.94
CA MET A 328 3.91 7.65 -3.71
C MET A 328 3.78 6.35 -2.94
N VAL A 329 2.65 5.66 -3.09
CA VAL A 329 2.34 4.44 -2.35
C VAL A 329 1.96 3.31 -3.31
N ALA A 330 2.66 2.18 -3.19
CA ALA A 330 2.29 0.92 -3.83
C ALA A 330 1.83 -0.08 -2.76
N THR A 331 0.86 -0.94 -3.08
CA THR A 331 0.24 -1.85 -2.11
C THR A 331 0.12 -3.26 -2.69
N CYS A 332 0.32 -4.28 -1.86
CA CYS A 332 -0.04 -5.65 -2.18
C CYS A 332 -0.75 -6.32 -0.99
N THR A 333 -1.62 -7.28 -1.28
CA THR A 333 -2.34 -8.07 -0.28
C THR A 333 -1.61 -9.37 -0.02
N VAL A 334 -1.42 -9.71 1.25
CA VAL A 334 -0.81 -10.96 1.70
C VAL A 334 -1.84 -11.73 2.50
N THR A 335 -2.15 -12.95 2.04
CA THR A 335 -3.00 -13.92 2.73
C THR A 335 -2.12 -14.97 3.39
N VAL A 336 -2.28 -15.17 4.70
CA VAL A 336 -1.51 -16.12 5.49
C VAL A 336 -2.42 -17.21 6.04
N THR A 337 -2.04 -18.47 5.84
CA THR A 337 -2.72 -19.64 6.41
C THR A 337 -1.71 -20.61 7.04
N GLY A 338 -2.15 -21.45 7.99
CA GLY A 338 -1.31 -22.50 8.58
C GLY A 338 -0.37 -22.06 9.71
N VAL A 339 -0.49 -20.83 10.23
CA VAL A 339 0.28 -20.38 11.41
C VAL A 339 -0.41 -20.82 12.69
N THR A 340 0.30 -21.51 13.59
CA THR A 340 -0.15 -21.81 14.97
C THR A 340 0.28 -20.72 15.92
N VAL A 341 -0.67 -19.89 16.37
CA VAL A 341 -0.36 -18.81 17.31
C VAL A 341 -0.58 -19.27 18.75
N VAL A 342 0.45 -19.13 19.57
CA VAL A 342 0.49 -19.49 20.98
C VAL A 342 0.59 -18.23 21.83
N MET A 343 -0.29 -18.06 22.81
CA MET A 343 -0.23 -16.91 23.71
C MET A 343 0.42 -17.29 25.04
N PRO A 344 1.61 -16.75 25.38
CA PRO A 344 2.18 -16.97 26.70
C PRO A 344 1.49 -16.06 27.72
N VAL A 345 0.88 -16.66 28.74
CA VAL A 345 0.24 -15.94 29.83
C VAL A 345 1.18 -15.97 31.01
N ARG A 346 1.82 -14.84 31.31
CA ARG A 346 2.61 -14.69 32.52
C ARG A 346 1.70 -14.40 33.71
N THR A 347 1.76 -15.25 34.70
CA THR A 347 1.22 -14.92 36.02
C THR A 347 2.19 -13.98 36.75
N PRO A 348 1.72 -13.09 37.63
CA PRO A 348 2.60 -12.38 38.55
C PRO A 348 3.42 -13.35 39.41
N ALA A 349 4.56 -12.87 39.92
CA ALA A 349 5.44 -13.64 40.78
C ALA A 349 4.67 -14.18 42.00
N HIS A 350 4.94 -15.43 42.38
CA HIS A 350 4.34 -16.04 43.56
C HIS A 350 4.54 -15.16 44.80
N VAL A 351 3.42 -14.73 45.41
CA VAL A 351 3.41 -14.10 46.74
C VAL A 351 2.61 -15.01 47.67
N GLY A 352 3.27 -16.02 48.25
CA GLY A 352 2.84 -16.74 49.46
C GLY A 352 1.61 -17.68 49.38
N GLU A 353 1.84 -18.94 49.74
CA GLU A 353 0.96 -19.96 50.34
C GLU A 353 -0.41 -20.40 49.74
N ASP A 354 -1.00 -19.77 48.70
CA ASP A 354 -2.25 -20.33 48.12
C ASP A 354 -2.31 -20.34 46.58
N TYR A 355 -2.35 -21.55 46.02
CA TYR A 355 -2.50 -21.80 44.58
C TYR A 355 -3.85 -21.30 44.04
N ARG A 356 -4.90 -21.24 44.87
CA ARG A 356 -6.21 -20.69 44.48
C ARG A 356 -6.13 -19.20 44.20
N GLN A 357 -5.30 -18.48 44.94
CA GLN A 357 -5.05 -17.05 44.70
C GLN A 357 -4.31 -16.85 43.37
N THR A 358 -3.40 -17.76 43.03
CA THR A 358 -2.67 -17.75 41.75
C THR A 358 -3.58 -18.07 40.57
N LEU A 359 -4.43 -19.10 40.68
CA LEU A 359 -5.48 -19.39 39.69
C LEU A 359 -6.53 -18.28 39.59
N TYR A 360 -6.78 -17.54 40.68
CA TYR A 360 -7.72 -16.42 40.68
C TYR A 360 -7.12 -15.18 39.99
N VAL A 361 -5.86 -14.82 40.27
CA VAL A 361 -5.16 -13.70 39.61
C VAL A 361 -4.79 -14.05 38.17
N ALA A 362 -4.32 -15.27 37.92
CA ALA A 362 -4.16 -15.81 36.58
C ALA A 362 -5.52 -15.89 35.88
N GLY A 363 -6.58 -16.26 36.59
CA GLY A 363 -7.96 -16.33 36.12
C GLY A 363 -8.60 -14.98 35.83
N GLU A 364 -8.16 -13.88 36.45
CA GLU A 364 -8.52 -12.52 36.05
C GLU A 364 -7.76 -12.10 34.78
N ALA A 365 -6.45 -12.39 34.71
CA ALA A 365 -5.64 -12.12 33.52
C ALA A 365 -6.11 -12.94 32.29
N LEU A 366 -6.44 -14.22 32.52
CA LEU A 366 -7.03 -15.18 31.59
C LEU A 366 -8.54 -14.98 31.43
N GLY A 367 -9.22 -14.28 32.35
CA GLY A 367 -10.67 -14.06 32.33
C GLY A 367 -11.12 -13.12 31.22
N SER A 368 -10.18 -12.38 30.64
CA SER A 368 -10.35 -11.65 29.37
C SER A 368 -10.29 -12.57 28.13
N ILE A 369 -9.87 -13.83 28.30
CA ILE A 369 -9.68 -14.86 27.27
C ILE A 369 -10.36 -16.15 27.77
N TRP A 370 -11.69 -16.15 27.76
CA TRP A 370 -12.60 -17.24 28.16
C TRP A 370 -11.95 -18.63 28.30
N PHE A 371 -11.65 -18.98 29.54
CA PHE A 371 -11.05 -20.22 29.97
C PHE A 371 -11.97 -21.41 29.62
N THR A 372 -11.59 -22.20 28.62
CA THR A 372 -12.10 -23.58 28.45
C THR A 372 -10.91 -24.51 28.69
N PRO A 373 -10.93 -25.44 29.68
CA PRO A 373 -9.77 -26.26 30.06
C PRO A 373 -9.22 -27.25 29.00
N GLY A 374 -9.52 -27.07 27.71
CA GLY A 374 -9.08 -27.93 26.61
C GLY A 374 -8.15 -27.28 25.58
N VAL A 375 -7.75 -26.02 25.77
CA VAL A 375 -6.94 -25.28 24.77
C VAL A 375 -5.52 -25.05 25.26
N MET A 376 -4.94 -26.01 25.99
CA MET A 376 -3.50 -25.98 26.24
C MET A 376 -2.78 -26.27 24.93
N ALA A 377 -1.75 -25.48 24.61
CA ALA A 377 -0.91 -25.71 23.44
C ALA A 377 -0.37 -27.13 23.46
N GLN A 378 -0.54 -27.84 22.34
CA GLN A 378 -0.06 -29.20 22.21
C GLN A 378 1.45 -29.23 22.44
N LEU A 379 1.93 -30.27 23.12
CA LEU A 379 3.36 -30.45 23.42
C LEU A 379 4.24 -30.30 22.18
N GLN A 380 3.75 -30.74 21.01
CA GLN A 380 4.44 -30.60 19.74
C GLN A 380 4.64 -29.13 19.31
N HIS A 381 3.65 -28.26 19.54
CA HIS A 381 3.74 -26.84 19.27
C HIS A 381 4.65 -26.13 20.28
N LEU A 382 4.61 -26.53 21.56
CA LEU A 382 5.54 -26.05 22.58
C LEU A 382 6.99 -26.41 22.25
N ARG A 383 7.24 -27.66 21.83
CA ARG A 383 8.55 -28.11 21.37
C ARG A 383 9.00 -27.41 20.09
N ALA A 384 8.10 -27.17 19.14
CA ALA A 384 8.39 -26.43 17.93
C ALA A 384 8.77 -24.98 18.24
N LEU A 385 7.98 -24.30 19.09
CA LEU A 385 8.25 -22.94 19.55
C LEU A 385 9.58 -22.85 20.30
N TRP A 386 9.84 -23.79 21.22
CA TRP A 386 11.13 -23.87 21.93
C TRP A 386 12.31 -24.03 20.96
N ARG A 387 12.22 -24.97 20.01
CA ARG A 387 13.27 -25.20 19.01
C ARG A 387 13.53 -23.96 18.13
N GLN A 388 12.50 -23.20 17.79
CA GLN A 388 12.62 -21.99 16.98
C GLN A 388 13.33 -20.84 17.71
N HIS A 389 13.21 -20.75 19.04
CA HIS A 389 13.77 -19.63 19.81
C HIS A 389 15.02 -19.98 20.65
N ARG A 390 15.36 -21.27 20.82
CA ARG A 390 16.50 -21.73 21.63
C ARG A 390 17.84 -21.10 21.24
N SER A 391 18.05 -20.77 19.96
CA SER A 391 19.32 -20.21 19.46
C SER A 391 19.39 -18.68 19.49
N LEU A 392 18.35 -17.99 19.96
CA LEU A 392 18.09 -16.60 19.62
C LEU A 392 17.91 -15.72 20.86
N LEU A 393 19.04 -15.19 21.35
CA LEU A 393 19.18 -14.22 22.45
C LEU A 393 18.48 -14.63 23.78
N PRO A 394 19.20 -14.74 24.92
CA PRO A 394 18.63 -15.16 26.20
C PRO A 394 17.29 -14.49 26.55
N GLY A 395 17.18 -13.18 26.26
CA GLY A 395 16.00 -12.35 26.51
C GLY A 395 14.69 -12.76 25.82
N LEU A 396 14.73 -13.44 24.67
CA LEU A 396 13.51 -13.79 23.93
C LEU A 396 12.82 -15.03 24.52
N ALA A 397 13.60 -16.05 24.89
CA ALA A 397 13.12 -17.23 25.61
C ALA A 397 12.43 -16.83 26.92
N ARG A 398 13.05 -15.90 27.67
CA ARG A 398 12.40 -15.28 28.82
C ARG A 398 11.09 -14.67 28.44
N LYS A 399 11.07 -13.77 27.44
CA LYS A 399 9.89 -12.98 27.01
C LYS A 399 8.67 -13.86 26.76
N ILE A 400 8.87 -14.99 26.08
CA ILE A 400 7.83 -15.99 25.77
C ILE A 400 7.56 -16.99 26.90
N GLY A 401 8.28 -16.87 28.02
CA GLY A 401 7.97 -17.52 29.29
C GLY A 401 9.04 -18.48 29.81
N PHE A 402 9.96 -18.96 28.97
CA PHE A 402 10.94 -19.98 29.37
C PHE A 402 12.00 -19.44 30.35
N ASP A 403 12.54 -20.32 31.20
CA ASP A 403 13.57 -19.98 32.18
C ASP A 403 14.95 -19.82 31.51
N GLU A 404 15.69 -18.77 31.86
CA GLU A 404 16.90 -18.31 31.15
C GLU A 404 18.21 -18.92 31.66
N GLU A 405 18.21 -19.64 32.79
CA GLU A 405 19.46 -19.93 33.50
C GLU A 405 20.32 -21.04 32.86
N SER A 406 19.81 -21.80 31.88
CA SER A 406 20.62 -22.78 31.15
C SER A 406 19.98 -23.25 29.84
N ASP A 407 20.79 -23.46 28.78
CA ASP A 407 20.42 -24.15 27.52
C ASP A 407 19.87 -25.59 27.74
N THR A 408 19.96 -26.10 28.97
CA THR A 408 19.50 -27.42 29.39
C THR A 408 18.11 -27.42 30.04
N GLU A 409 17.58 -26.28 30.46
CA GLU A 409 16.37 -26.20 31.31
C GLU A 409 15.13 -25.74 30.52
N ALA A 410 14.78 -26.49 29.48
CA ALA A 410 13.59 -26.25 28.66
C ALA A 410 12.30 -26.76 29.33
N TYR A 411 12.02 -26.29 30.54
CA TYR A 411 10.95 -26.87 31.35
C TYR A 411 9.63 -26.10 31.23
N TYR A 412 8.54 -26.84 31.05
CA TYR A 412 7.17 -26.33 31.07
C TYR A 412 6.38 -26.96 32.21
N TRP A 413 5.64 -26.16 32.99
CA TRP A 413 4.89 -26.64 34.14
C TRP A 413 3.48 -27.07 33.75
N VAL A 414 3.10 -28.28 34.19
CA VAL A 414 1.76 -28.83 34.05
C VAL A 414 1.21 -29.11 35.45
N PHE A 415 -0.03 -28.72 35.70
CA PHE A 415 -0.75 -29.13 36.90
C PHE A 415 -1.68 -30.29 36.53
N ASP A 416 -1.46 -31.44 37.18
CA ASP A 416 -2.41 -32.54 37.10
C ASP A 416 -3.49 -32.36 38.17
N SER A 417 -4.70 -32.00 37.72
CA SER A 417 -5.85 -31.79 38.61
C SER A 417 -6.29 -33.07 39.33
N THR A 418 -5.98 -34.24 38.79
CA THR A 418 -6.40 -35.53 39.36
C THR A 418 -5.48 -35.95 40.49
N SER A 419 -4.16 -35.80 40.32
CA SER A 419 -3.18 -36.11 41.36
C SER A 419 -2.83 -34.92 42.26
N SER A 420 -3.32 -33.72 41.92
CA SER A 420 -2.89 -32.44 42.52
C SER A 420 -1.37 -32.25 42.50
N ALA A 421 -0.70 -32.88 41.54
CA ALA A 421 0.75 -32.84 41.41
C ALA A 421 1.17 -31.74 40.43
N HIS A 422 2.27 -31.07 40.77
CA HIS A 422 2.98 -30.20 39.84
C HIS A 422 4.00 -31.01 39.08
N LEU A 423 3.85 -31.04 37.77
CA LEU A 423 4.71 -31.76 36.85
C LEU A 423 5.55 -30.75 36.09
N ARG A 424 6.83 -31.05 35.92
CA ARG A 424 7.75 -30.28 35.09
C ARG A 424 8.11 -31.10 33.87
N VAL A 425 7.74 -30.62 32.68
CA VAL A 425 7.96 -31.30 31.41
C VAL A 425 9.21 -30.75 30.73
N ASN A 426 10.19 -31.59 30.44
CA ASN A 426 11.39 -31.18 29.72
C ASN A 426 11.17 -31.23 28.21
N LEU A 427 11.16 -30.07 27.55
CA LEU A 427 10.98 -29.94 26.10
C LEU A 427 12.22 -30.42 25.31
N ASN A 428 13.38 -30.57 25.95
CA ASN A 428 14.58 -31.18 25.38
C ASN A 428 14.65 -32.70 25.59
N ALA A 429 13.74 -33.31 26.36
CA ALA A 429 13.79 -34.74 26.64
C ALA A 429 13.65 -35.56 25.35
N VAL A 430 14.60 -36.48 25.17
CA VAL A 430 14.66 -37.44 24.06
C VAL A 430 14.13 -38.83 24.45
N ASP A 431 13.89 -39.05 25.74
CA ASP A 431 13.34 -40.28 26.31
C ASP A 431 12.28 -39.99 27.40
N GLU A 432 11.43 -40.98 27.70
CA GLU A 432 10.35 -40.86 28.69
C GLU A 432 10.87 -40.66 30.13
N SER A 433 12.06 -41.18 30.46
CA SER A 433 12.63 -41.09 31.81
C SER A 433 13.10 -39.68 32.19
N CYS A 434 13.41 -38.84 31.20
CA CYS A 434 13.76 -37.44 31.39
C CYS A 434 12.60 -36.48 31.07
N PHE A 435 11.43 -37.02 30.72
CA PHE A 435 10.33 -36.26 30.14
C PHE A 435 9.50 -35.49 31.17
N VAL A 436 9.16 -36.12 32.30
CA VAL A 436 8.30 -35.52 33.35
C VAL A 436 8.91 -35.74 34.71
N GLU A 437 9.13 -34.64 35.44
CA GLU A 437 9.54 -34.67 36.83
C GLU A 437 8.37 -34.24 37.72
N THR A 438 8.01 -35.08 38.69
CA THR A 438 7.04 -34.71 39.72
C THR A 438 7.73 -33.85 40.78
N MET A 439 7.25 -32.63 40.95
CA MET A 439 7.85 -31.67 41.87
C MET A 439 7.06 -31.64 43.18
N SER A 440 7.76 -31.72 44.31
CA SER A 440 7.15 -31.47 45.60
C SER A 440 6.96 -29.96 45.81
N PHE A 441 5.88 -29.59 46.49
CA PHE A 441 5.48 -28.20 46.73
C PHE A 441 6.57 -27.37 47.43
N GLU A 442 7.38 -28.00 48.28
CA GLU A 442 8.47 -27.34 49.02
C GLU A 442 9.67 -26.97 48.13
N THR A 443 9.98 -27.79 47.13
CA THR A 443 11.08 -27.51 46.17
C THR A 443 10.68 -26.61 45.01
N GLY A 444 9.39 -26.58 44.63
CA GLY A 444 8.89 -25.76 43.52
C GLY A 444 8.70 -24.27 43.85
N ALA A 445 8.71 -23.88 45.13
CA ALA A 445 8.40 -22.54 45.61
C ALA A 445 9.38 -21.43 45.18
N THR A 446 10.48 -21.78 44.51
CA THR A 446 11.48 -20.80 44.02
C THR A 446 11.42 -20.56 42.51
N ALA A 447 10.70 -21.36 41.73
CA ALA A 447 10.56 -21.17 40.28
C ALA A 447 9.46 -20.13 39.97
N ARG A 448 9.85 -18.98 39.42
CA ARG A 448 9.09 -17.72 39.59
C ARG A 448 7.93 -17.45 38.62
N HIS A 449 7.54 -18.36 37.72
CA HIS A 449 6.48 -18.06 36.74
C HIS A 449 5.66 -19.29 36.34
N PHE A 450 4.33 -19.16 36.32
CA PHE A 450 3.42 -20.06 35.62
C PHE A 450 3.15 -19.50 34.21
N ILE A 451 3.22 -20.35 33.19
CA ILE A 451 2.93 -19.97 31.81
C ILE A 451 1.79 -20.85 31.34
N ALA A 452 0.61 -20.27 31.13
CA ALA A 452 -0.39 -20.93 30.30
C ALA A 452 -0.10 -20.57 28.84
N MET A 453 -0.01 -21.56 27.97
CA MET A 453 0.13 -21.36 26.53
C MET A 453 -1.16 -21.82 25.86
N VAL A 454 -1.88 -20.89 25.23
CA VAL A 454 -3.17 -21.16 24.58
C VAL A 454 -3.01 -21.07 23.06
N GLU A 455 -3.49 -22.07 22.33
CA GLU A 455 -3.59 -22.03 20.87
C GLU A 455 -4.78 -21.18 20.44
N THR A 456 -4.54 -20.05 19.78
CA THR A 456 -5.62 -19.13 19.38
C THR A 456 -6.32 -19.54 18.08
N ASN A 457 -5.84 -20.60 17.43
CA ASN A 457 -6.35 -21.07 16.13
C ASN A 457 -7.72 -21.75 16.19
N MET A 458 -8.24 -22.07 17.38
CA MET A 458 -9.54 -22.73 17.53
C MET A 458 -10.72 -21.76 17.59
N TRP A 459 -10.58 -20.55 17.04
CA TRP A 459 -11.65 -19.56 17.03
C TRP A 459 -12.63 -19.79 15.87
N ASN A 460 -13.30 -20.94 15.88
CA ASN A 460 -14.58 -21.16 15.20
C ASN A 460 -15.48 -21.95 16.16
N GLY A 461 -16.69 -21.44 16.38
CA GLY A 461 -17.52 -21.73 17.55
C GLY A 461 -17.75 -23.20 17.88
N PHE A 462 -17.66 -23.53 19.17
CA PHE A 462 -18.09 -24.79 19.74
C PHE A 462 -18.81 -24.54 21.06
N ASN A 463 -20.12 -24.33 21.01
CA ASN A 463 -20.99 -24.56 22.16
C ASN A 463 -21.25 -26.08 22.24
N ASP A 464 -21.25 -26.62 23.46
CA ASP A 464 -21.69 -27.98 23.85
C ASP A 464 -20.69 -29.16 23.84
N TRP A 465 -19.36 -28.94 23.85
CA TRP A 465 -18.38 -30.05 23.81
C TRP A 465 -18.06 -30.74 25.16
N TYR A 466 -18.53 -30.22 26.30
CA TYR A 466 -18.04 -30.63 27.64
C TYR A 466 -19.07 -31.37 28.53
N GLY A 467 -20.09 -31.99 27.96
CA GLY A 467 -21.12 -32.71 28.74
C GLY A 467 -20.65 -34.00 29.42
N ASP A 468 -19.69 -34.72 28.84
CA ASP A 468 -19.31 -36.04 29.31
C ASP A 468 -17.89 -36.43 28.85
N GLY A 469 -16.99 -36.66 29.80
CA GLY A 469 -15.57 -36.99 29.57
C GLY A 469 -15.29 -38.32 28.83
N GLU A 470 -16.26 -38.90 28.12
CA GLU A 470 -16.06 -40.10 27.30
C GLU A 470 -15.44 -39.80 25.93
N HIS A 471 -15.66 -38.61 25.33
CA HIS A 471 -15.14 -38.31 23.98
C HIS A 471 -13.63 -38.02 23.91
N ALA A 472 -13.02 -37.51 24.99
CA ALA A 472 -11.56 -37.34 25.07
C ALA A 472 -10.79 -38.68 25.02
N ARG A 473 -11.46 -39.77 25.39
CA ARG A 473 -10.95 -41.14 25.34
C ARG A 473 -10.98 -41.74 23.92
N VAL A 474 -11.92 -41.29 23.09
CA VAL A 474 -12.15 -41.82 21.72
C VAL A 474 -11.19 -41.21 20.69
N HIS A 475 -10.67 -40.01 20.93
CA HIS A 475 -9.82 -39.27 19.98
C HIS A 475 -8.30 -39.28 20.29
N ALA A 476 -7.83 -40.18 21.16
CA ALA A 476 -6.40 -40.42 21.39
C ALA A 476 -5.56 -39.14 21.64
N GLN A 477 -6.03 -38.28 22.54
CA GLN A 477 -5.18 -37.22 23.11
C GLN A 477 -3.91 -37.87 23.73
N PRO A 478 -2.69 -37.38 23.44
CA PRO A 478 -1.45 -38.12 23.67
C PRO A 478 -1.04 -38.30 25.13
N PHE A 479 -1.79 -37.75 26.10
CA PHE A 479 -1.52 -37.94 27.52
C PHE A 479 -1.67 -39.39 28.01
N TYR A 480 -2.26 -40.30 27.22
CA TYR A 480 -2.58 -41.67 27.67
C TYR A 480 -2.25 -42.80 26.68
N SER A 481 -1.28 -42.64 25.76
CA SER A 481 -0.83 -43.74 24.88
C SER A 481 0.61 -44.17 25.16
N PRO A 482 0.86 -45.46 25.50
CA PRO A 482 2.21 -46.00 25.75
C PRO A 482 3.03 -46.26 24.46
N ILE A 483 2.63 -45.68 23.32
CA ILE A 483 3.25 -45.94 22.00
C ILE A 483 4.38 -44.94 21.65
N TYR A 484 4.66 -43.94 22.50
CA TYR A 484 5.70 -42.93 22.25
C TYR A 484 7.16 -43.41 22.38
N GLY A 485 7.38 -44.73 22.38
CA GLY A 485 8.69 -45.37 22.34
C GLY A 485 9.17 -45.86 20.96
N ALA A 486 8.45 -45.63 19.86
CA ALA A 486 8.90 -46.13 18.56
C ALA A 486 8.56 -45.21 17.36
N ALA A 487 9.63 -44.67 16.77
CA ALA A 487 9.88 -44.45 15.34
C ALA A 487 10.18 -43.00 14.90
N THR A 488 11.46 -42.84 14.49
CA THR A 488 12.10 -41.92 13.51
C THR A 488 11.99 -40.41 13.68
#